data_AF-A0AAW7BR80-F1
#
_entry.id   AF-A0AAW7BR80-F1
#
_cell.length_a   1.000
_cell.length_b   1.000
_cell.length_c   1.000
_cell.angle_alpha   90.00
_cell.angle_beta   90.00
_cell.angle_gamma   90.00
#
_symmetry.space_group_name_H-M   'P 1'
#
loop_
_entity.id
_entity.type
_entity.pdbx_description
1 polymer ?
#
loop_
_entity_poly.entity_id
_entity_poly.type
_entity_poly.pdbx_seq_one_letter_code
_entity_poly.pdbx_strand_id
1 'polypeptide(L)'
;MKRAALLITAALLASPAFAADLCSDNLQKVDDAVKTVTNNTQAQEQAMRLQEKAAQAQAAGDTKACIAQTEKALQLLKKNAGDGGANG
;
A
#
# COMPACT_ATOMS: atom_id res chain seq x y z
N MET A 1 -27.65 16.84 -35.37
CA MET A 1 -26.27 16.42 -35.06
C MET A 1 -25.58 17.53 -34.25
N LYS A 2 -25.85 17.64 -32.94
CA LYS A 2 -25.25 18.67 -32.07
C LYS A 2 -24.23 17.99 -31.16
N ARG A 3 -23.00 18.48 -31.30
CA ARG A 3 -21.76 17.98 -30.73
C ARG A 3 -21.77 18.17 -29.22
N ALA A 4 -21.44 17.11 -28.47
CA ALA A 4 -20.74 17.20 -27.18
C ALA A 4 -20.42 15.78 -26.68
N ALA A 5 -19.50 15.10 -27.35
CA ALA A 5 -18.80 14.00 -26.70
C ALA A 5 -17.83 14.64 -25.69
N LEU A 6 -18.26 14.72 -24.43
CA LEU A 6 -17.40 15.10 -23.31
C LEU A 6 -16.42 13.94 -23.08
N LEU A 7 -15.29 13.96 -23.79
CA LEU A 7 -14.15 13.12 -23.44
C LEU A 7 -13.53 13.70 -22.17
N ILE A 8 -13.97 13.19 -21.02
CA ILE A 8 -13.29 13.40 -19.75
C ILE A 8 -11.96 12.67 -19.87
N THR A 9 -10.95 13.38 -20.36
CA THR A 9 -9.57 12.95 -20.28
C THR A 9 -9.15 13.11 -18.83
N ALA A 10 -9.29 12.02 -18.07
CA ALA A 10 -8.65 11.91 -16.77
C ALA A 10 -7.14 12.06 -17.01
N ALA A 11 -6.64 13.27 -16.74
CA ALA A 11 -5.22 13.54 -16.76
C ALA A 11 -4.59 12.76 -15.59
N LEU A 12 -4.19 11.52 -15.87
CA LEU A 12 -3.23 10.74 -15.08
C LEU A 12 -1.87 11.43 -15.19
N LEU A 13 -1.77 12.63 -14.61
CA LEU A 13 -0.52 13.38 -14.55
C LEU A 13 0.40 12.67 -13.55
N ALA A 14 1.32 11.89 -14.12
CA ALA A 14 2.64 11.58 -13.57
C ALA A 14 2.75 10.54 -12.44
N SER A 15 2.01 9.43 -12.52
CA SER A 15 2.55 8.15 -12.05
C SER A 15 2.15 7.05 -13.02
N PRO A 16 3.06 6.14 -13.41
CA PRO A 16 2.68 5.02 -14.25
C PRO A 16 1.57 4.27 -13.51
N ALA A 17 0.50 3.87 -14.20
CA ALA A 17 -0.59 3.09 -13.59
C ALA A 17 -0.04 1.88 -12.78
N PHE A 18 1.13 1.37 -13.17
CA PHE A 18 1.91 0.36 -12.46
C PHE A 18 2.35 0.73 -11.03
N ALA A 19 2.58 2.00 -10.70
CA ALA A 19 2.93 2.43 -9.34
C ALA A 19 1.69 2.56 -8.44
N ALA A 20 0.56 3.03 -9.00
CA ALA A 20 -0.72 3.05 -8.28
C ALA A 20 -1.25 1.63 -8.04
N ASP A 21 -1.03 0.74 -9.01
CA ASP A 21 -1.23 -0.70 -8.89
C ASP A 21 -0.35 -1.30 -7.78
N LEU A 22 0.95 -1.01 -7.77
CA LEU A 22 1.88 -1.45 -6.73
C LEU A 22 1.51 -0.95 -5.32
N CYS A 23 1.11 0.31 -5.18
CA CYS A 23 0.62 0.86 -3.92
C CYS A 23 -0.61 0.08 -3.42
N SER A 24 -1.56 -0.24 -4.31
CA SER A 24 -2.79 -0.97 -3.97
C SER A 24 -2.51 -2.42 -3.59
N ASP A 25 -1.65 -3.09 -4.36
CA ASP A 25 -1.18 -4.45 -4.07
C ASP A 25 -0.43 -4.52 -2.73
N ASN A 26 0.45 -3.55 -2.44
CA ASN A 26 1.13 -3.50 -1.16
C ASN A 26 0.17 -3.21 0.01
N LEU A 27 -0.86 -2.37 -0.19
CA LEU A 27 -1.89 -2.15 0.84
C LEU A 27 -2.62 -3.45 1.18
N GLN A 28 -2.98 -4.25 0.17
CA GLN A 28 -3.56 -5.57 0.39
C GLN A 28 -2.60 -6.49 1.15
N LYS A 29 -1.34 -6.58 0.72
CA LYS A 29 -0.32 -7.39 1.40
C LYS A 29 -0.14 -7.01 2.88
N VAL A 30 -0.21 -5.71 3.21
CA VAL A 30 -0.13 -5.26 4.61
C VAL A 30 -1.35 -5.71 5.39
N ASP A 31 -2.56 -5.57 4.83
CA ASP A 31 -3.80 -6.03 5.47
C ASP A 31 -3.76 -7.54 5.77
N ASP A 32 -3.34 -8.34 4.80
CA ASP A 32 -3.15 -9.79 4.97
C ASP A 32 -2.09 -10.10 6.03
N ALA A 33 -0.92 -9.46 5.96
CA ALA A 33 0.17 -9.69 6.90
C ALA A 33 -0.23 -9.30 8.34
N VAL A 34 -0.93 -8.19 8.53
CA VAL A 34 -1.48 -7.77 9.83
C VAL A 34 -2.40 -8.84 10.42
N LYS A 35 -3.24 -9.48 9.61
CA LYS A 35 -4.13 -10.58 10.05
C LYS A 35 -3.36 -11.84 10.44
N THR A 36 -2.20 -12.07 9.84
CA THR A 36 -1.36 -13.26 10.13
C THR A 36 -0.49 -13.10 11.37
N VAL A 37 -0.01 -11.89 11.66
CA VAL A 37 0.84 -11.61 12.82
C VAL A 37 -0.02 -11.61 14.10
N THR A 38 -0.02 -12.75 14.80
CA THR A 38 -0.94 -13.03 15.92
C THR A 38 -0.34 -12.80 17.31
N ASN A 39 0.99 -12.64 17.44
CA ASN A 39 1.70 -12.60 18.73
C ASN A 39 2.49 -11.31 18.99
N ASN A 40 2.33 -10.26 18.18
CA ASN A 40 3.06 -8.99 18.36
C ASN A 40 2.15 -7.78 18.10
N THR A 41 1.36 -7.43 19.12
CA THR A 41 0.38 -6.33 19.07
C THR A 41 1.02 -4.98 18.74
N GLN A 42 2.21 -4.69 19.28
CA GLN A 42 2.89 -3.41 19.00
C GLN A 42 3.34 -3.29 17.54
N ALA A 43 3.89 -4.35 16.95
CA ALA A 43 4.27 -4.36 15.55
C ALA A 43 3.03 -4.28 14.63
N GLN A 44 1.95 -4.97 15.02
CA GLN A 44 0.68 -4.94 14.31
C GLN A 44 0.07 -3.52 14.31
N GLU A 45 -0.03 -2.87 15.46
CA GLU A 45 -0.53 -1.49 15.58
C GLU A 45 0.31 -0.50 14.77
N GLN A 46 1.63 -0.62 14.82
CA GLN A 46 2.53 0.22 14.02
C GLN A 46 2.34 -0.01 12.52
N ALA A 47 2.15 -1.25 12.08
CA ALA A 47 1.87 -1.58 10.68
C ALA A 47 0.51 -1.03 10.23
N MET A 48 -0.53 -1.13 11.06
CA MET A 48 -1.84 -0.51 10.77
C MET A 48 -1.73 1.02 10.63
N ARG A 49 -0.95 1.70 11.47
CA ARG A 49 -0.71 3.14 11.33
C ARG A 49 0.04 3.49 10.03
N LEU A 50 0.97 2.64 9.60
CA LEU A 50 1.66 2.82 8.32
C LEU A 50 0.71 2.58 7.13
N GLN A 51 -0.17 1.58 7.23
CA GLN A 51 -1.23 1.32 6.26
C GLN A 51 -2.19 2.52 6.12
N GLU A 52 -2.61 3.12 7.23
CA GLU A 52 -3.47 4.31 7.21
C GLU A 52 -2.78 5.51 6.54
N LYS A 53 -1.50 5.75 6.83
CA LYS A 53 -0.71 6.79 6.16
C LYS A 53 -0.55 6.52 4.67
N ALA A 54 -0.38 5.25 4.28
CA ALA A 54 -0.31 4.85 2.89
C ALA A 54 -1.62 5.10 2.14
N ALA A 55 -2.77 4.76 2.75
CA ALA A 55 -4.09 5.01 2.17
C ALA A 55 -4.36 6.52 1.99
N GLN A 56 -3.96 7.34 2.97
CA GLN A 56 -4.03 8.80 2.85
C GLN A 56 -3.14 9.32 1.72
N ALA A 57 -1.92 8.82 1.59
CA ALA A 57 -1.01 9.17 0.50
C ALA A 57 -1.58 8.75 -0.87
N GLN A 58 -2.18 7.56 -0.97
CA GLN A 58 -2.86 7.09 -2.18
C GLN A 58 -4.02 8.01 -2.56
N ALA A 59 -4.87 8.38 -1.60
CA ALA A 59 -6.00 9.29 -1.82
C ALA A 59 -5.54 10.70 -2.23
N ALA A 60 -4.39 11.14 -1.75
CA ALA A 60 -3.76 12.41 -2.13
C ALA A 60 -3.00 12.34 -3.48
N GLY A 61 -2.91 11.16 -4.12
CA GLY A 61 -2.14 10.95 -5.35
C GLY A 61 -0.63 10.84 -5.13
N ASP A 62 -0.15 10.81 -3.88
CA ASP A 62 1.26 10.60 -3.54
C ASP A 62 1.60 9.10 -3.52
N THR A 63 1.66 8.54 -4.73
CA THR A 63 1.93 7.10 -4.93
C THR A 63 3.30 6.68 -4.36
N LYS A 64 4.31 7.55 -4.41
CA LYS A 64 5.64 7.26 -3.89
C LYS A 64 5.63 7.14 -2.36
N ALA A 65 4.93 8.05 -1.68
CA ALA A 65 4.75 7.94 -0.23
C ALA A 65 3.95 6.70 0.14
N CYS A 66 2.87 6.37 -0.60
CA CYS A 66 2.11 5.14 -0.37
C CYS A 66 3.01 3.89 -0.42
N ILE A 67 3.80 3.74 -1.49
CA ILE A 67 4.73 2.60 -1.63
C ILE A 67 5.71 2.58 -0.46
N ALA A 68 6.34 3.72 -0.13
CA ALA A 68 7.31 3.77 0.96
C ALA A 68 6.72 3.43 2.35
N GLN A 69 5.48 3.82 2.63
CA GLN A 69 4.81 3.49 3.89
C GLN A 69 4.41 2.01 3.95
N THR A 70 3.86 1.46 2.87
CA THR A 70 3.47 0.05 2.82
C THR A 70 4.67 -0.90 2.85
N GLU A 71 5.77 -0.59 2.17
CA GLU A 71 7.02 -1.37 2.27
C GLU A 71 7.57 -1.40 3.70
N LYS A 72 7.54 -0.27 4.41
CA LYS A 72 7.92 -0.20 5.83
C LYS A 72 7.02 -1.07 6.70
N ALA A 73 5.71 -1.06 6.45
CA ALA A 73 4.75 -1.90 7.18
C ALA A 73 5.05 -3.39 6.96
N LEU A 74 5.28 -3.80 5.71
CA LEU A 74 5.64 -5.18 5.37
C LEU A 74 6.95 -5.61 6.01
N GLN A 75 7.99 -4.76 5.99
CA GLN A 75 9.26 -5.05 6.64
C GLN A 75 9.11 -5.20 8.16
N LEU A 76 8.30 -4.34 8.78
CA LEU A 76 8.00 -4.41 10.20
C LEU A 76 7.29 -5.73 10.53
N LEU A 77 6.22 -6.06 9.80
CA LEU A 77 5.48 -7.30 10.01
C LEU A 77 6.36 -8.53 9.78
N LYS A 78 7.14 -8.57 8.70
CA LYS A 78 8.08 -9.65 8.40
C LYS A 78 9.11 -9.85 9.52
N LYS A 79 9.67 -8.77 10.05
CA LYS A 79 10.64 -8.84 11.16
C LYS A 79 10.03 -9.39 12.45
N ASN A 80 8.72 -9.23 12.62
CA ASN A 80 7.99 -9.58 13.84
C ASN A 80 7.10 -10.83 13.69
N ALA A 81 7.02 -11.43 12.50
CA ALA A 81 6.28 -12.66 12.23
C ALA A 81 6.95 -13.92 12.80
N GLY A 82 8.09 -13.77 13.50
CA GLY A 82 9.01 -14.86 13.79
C GLY A 82 9.86 -15.16 12.56
N ASP A 83 11.15 -15.41 12.76
CA ASP A 83 12.04 -15.86 11.70
C ASP A 83 11.53 -17.20 11.14
N GLY A 84 10.71 -17.13 10.10
CA GLY A 84 10.51 -18.19 9.11
C GLY A 84 11.32 -17.88 7.86
N GLY A 85 12.48 -17.23 8.03
CA GLY A 85 13.37 -16.84 6.97
C GLY A 85 14.17 -18.02 6.40
N ALA A 86 13.54 -18.76 5.50
CA ALA A 86 14.15 -19.30 4.28
C ALA A 86 15.16 -20.48 4.38
N ASN A 87 14.87 -21.49 3.55
CA ASN A 87 15.79 -22.43 2.89
C ASN A 87 16.46 -23.54 3.73
N GLY A 88 15.82 -24.70 3.70
CA GLY A 88 16.45 -26.00 3.47
C GLY A 88 15.74 -26.68 2.31
#